data_AF-A0A6W5ARG6-F1
#
_entry.id   AF-A0A6W5ARG6-F1
#
_cell.length_a   1.000
_cell.length_b   1.000
_cell.length_c   1.000
_cell.angle_alpha   90.00
_cell.angle_beta   90.00
_cell.angle_gamma   90.00
#
_symmetry.space_group_name_H-M   'P 1'
#
loop_
_entity.id
_entity.type
_entity.pdbx_description
1 polymer ?
#
loop_
_entity_poly.entity_id
_entity_poly.type
_entity_poly.pdbx_seq_one_letter_code
_entity_poly.pdbx_strand_id
1 'polypeptide(L)'
;MKIYHTETQEDFDALLGKLKNEGYSWFFGEVIPSYDSELWERNKQNTVVHIEEEGASCGSLSYAKYLHPNTPIEKYKVKQDEVSKWFDNTANAMKAFASNGVSMKKQNTDNVNNPSHYTAGGIETLDYIKAKVKDYPSYAVGNILKYVSRYEHKNGIEDLKKAQFYLNDLIEWMESDCK
;
A
#
# COMPACT_ATOMS: atom_id res chain seq x y z
N MET A 1 19.70 7.18 -18.36
CA MET A 1 18.69 7.62 -17.37
C MET A 1 17.72 8.58 -18.03
N LYS A 2 16.42 8.40 -17.81
CA LYS A 2 15.36 9.33 -18.24
C LYS A 2 14.60 9.82 -17.00
N ILE A 3 14.13 11.07 -17.03
CA ILE A 3 13.33 11.64 -15.94
C ILE A 3 12.03 12.17 -16.53
N TYR A 4 10.91 11.64 -16.05
CA TYR A 4 9.58 12.13 -16.39
C TYR A 4 9.01 12.98 -15.26
N HIS A 5 8.40 14.11 -15.59
CA HIS A 5 7.65 14.95 -14.65
C HIS A 5 6.17 14.87 -14.97
N THR A 6 5.36 14.59 -13.95
CA THR A 6 3.90 14.50 -14.05
C THR A 6 3.27 15.60 -13.17
N GLU A 7 2.26 16.28 -13.72
CA GLU A 7 1.58 17.39 -13.03
C GLU A 7 0.19 17.03 -12.51
N THR A 8 -0.40 15.93 -13.00
CA THR A 8 -1.68 15.42 -12.50
C THR A 8 -1.58 13.96 -12.13
N GLN A 9 -2.51 13.50 -11.30
CA GLN A 9 -2.58 12.10 -10.90
C GLN A 9 -2.86 11.21 -12.12
N GLU A 10 -3.67 11.67 -13.06
CA GLU A 10 -3.95 10.93 -14.30
C GLU A 10 -2.70 10.77 -15.18
N ASP A 11 -1.89 11.84 -15.30
CA ASP A 11 -0.62 11.78 -16.03
C ASP A 11 0.36 10.81 -15.35
N PHE A 12 0.36 10.76 -14.02
CA PHE A 12 1.18 9.84 -13.22
C PHE A 12 0.75 8.38 -13.36
N ASP A 13 -0.53 8.09 -13.15
CA ASP A 13 -1.07 6.73 -13.26
C ASP A 13 -0.90 6.18 -14.69
N ALA A 14 -1.11 7.02 -15.70
CA ALA A 14 -0.86 6.66 -17.10
C ALA A 14 0.61 6.35 -17.36
N LEU A 15 1.54 7.09 -16.74
CA LEU A 15 2.97 6.81 -16.85
C LEU A 15 3.31 5.46 -16.20
N LEU A 16 2.78 5.17 -15.00
CA LEU A 16 3.01 3.87 -14.34
C LEU A 16 2.46 2.70 -15.18
N GLY A 17 1.26 2.86 -15.74
CA GLY A 17 0.67 1.88 -16.66
C GLY A 17 1.54 1.62 -17.89
N LYS A 18 2.11 2.69 -18.48
CA LYS A 18 3.07 2.57 -19.59
C LYS A 18 4.32 1.79 -19.16
N LEU A 19 4.92 2.14 -18.03
CA LEU A 19 6.14 1.49 -17.54
C LEU A 19 5.92 0.01 -17.23
N LYS A 20 4.78 -0.33 -16.64
CA LYS A 20 4.36 -1.71 -16.41
C LYS A 20 4.23 -2.50 -17.71
N ASN A 21 3.60 -1.92 -18.74
CA ASN A 21 3.44 -2.57 -20.05
C ASN A 21 4.77 -2.73 -20.80
N GLU A 22 5.72 -1.81 -20.58
CA GLU A 22 7.09 -1.90 -21.11
C GLU A 22 7.98 -2.87 -20.30
N GLY A 23 7.47 -3.44 -19.20
CA GLY A 23 8.16 -4.47 -18.42
C GLY A 23 9.11 -3.93 -17.35
N TYR A 24 9.01 -2.64 -16.99
CA TYR A 24 9.82 -2.06 -15.92
C TYR A 24 9.33 -2.50 -14.53
N SER A 25 10.29 -2.62 -13.61
CA SER A 25 10.07 -2.76 -12.17
C SER A 25 10.62 -1.52 -11.42
N TRP A 26 10.17 -1.32 -10.20
CA TRP A 26 10.84 -0.40 -9.28
C TRP A 26 12.27 -0.88 -9.00
N PHE A 27 13.14 0.05 -8.61
CA PHE A 27 14.55 -0.19 -8.29
C PHE A 27 14.78 -1.35 -7.29
N PHE A 28 13.85 -1.56 -6.35
CA PHE A 28 13.91 -2.66 -5.40
C PHE A 28 13.40 -4.01 -5.95
N GLY A 29 13.10 -4.09 -7.25
CA GLY A 29 12.59 -5.30 -7.92
C GLY A 29 11.09 -5.50 -7.80
N GLU A 30 10.36 -4.57 -7.17
CA GLU A 30 8.90 -4.64 -7.06
C GLU A 30 8.22 -4.30 -8.39
N VAL A 31 7.10 -4.95 -8.68
CA VAL A 31 6.32 -4.68 -9.90
C VAL A 31 5.69 -3.29 -9.82
N ILE A 32 5.80 -2.50 -10.90
CA ILE A 32 5.17 -1.19 -10.96
C ILE A 32 3.63 -1.39 -11.00
N PRO A 33 2.88 -0.84 -10.03
CA PRO A 33 1.42 -0.90 -10.05
C PRO A 33 0.88 0.00 -11.17
N SER A 34 -0.33 -0.27 -11.65
CA SER A 34 -0.99 0.58 -12.67
C SER A 34 -1.63 1.85 -12.08
N TYR A 35 -1.57 2.00 -10.76
CA TYR A 35 -2.12 3.11 -9.98
C TYR A 35 -1.42 3.13 -8.62
N ASP A 36 -0.95 4.30 -8.19
CA ASP A 36 -0.34 4.46 -6.86
C ASP A 36 -0.57 5.87 -6.30
N SER A 37 -1.68 6.05 -5.59
CA SER A 37 -1.99 7.32 -4.94
C SER A 37 -1.03 7.70 -3.82
N GLU A 38 -0.39 6.73 -3.16
CA GLU A 38 0.53 7.02 -2.05
C GLU A 38 1.80 7.69 -2.55
N LEU A 39 2.36 7.17 -3.65
CA LEU A 39 3.51 7.77 -4.32
C LEU A 39 3.18 9.15 -4.90
N TRP A 40 1.99 9.31 -5.48
CA TRP A 40 1.53 10.59 -5.99
C TRP A 40 1.37 11.63 -4.87
N GLU A 41 0.68 11.30 -3.78
CA GLU A 41 0.37 12.26 -2.70
C GLU A 41 1.62 12.82 -2.02
N ARG A 42 2.74 12.08 -2.05
CA ARG A 42 4.01 12.52 -1.47
C ARG A 42 4.57 13.81 -2.09
N ASN A 43 4.48 13.95 -3.41
CA ASN A 43 5.08 15.07 -4.15
C ASN A 43 4.08 15.84 -5.02
N LYS A 44 2.89 15.27 -5.27
CA LYS A 44 1.82 15.82 -6.10
C LYS A 44 2.36 16.32 -7.44
N GLN A 45 2.06 17.57 -7.80
CA GLN A 45 2.51 18.23 -9.02
C GLN A 45 4.05 18.32 -9.16
N ASN A 46 4.81 18.03 -8.10
CA ASN A 46 6.27 17.95 -8.15
C ASN A 46 6.79 16.52 -8.32
N THR A 47 5.93 15.54 -8.61
CA THR A 47 6.33 14.14 -8.76
C THR A 47 7.15 13.93 -10.02
N VAL A 48 8.31 13.29 -9.87
CA VAL A 48 9.13 12.84 -10.99
C VAL A 48 9.40 11.35 -10.90
N VAL A 49 9.44 10.69 -12.05
CA VAL A 49 9.82 9.28 -12.17
C VAL A 49 11.14 9.19 -12.91
N HIS A 50 12.15 8.66 -12.22
CA HIS A 50 13.46 8.35 -12.78
C HIS A 50 13.42 6.94 -13.35
N ILE A 51 14.00 6.75 -14.54
CA ILE A 51 14.14 5.45 -15.18
C ILE A 51 15.63 5.24 -15.48
N GLU A 52 16.16 4.19 -14.86
CA GLU A 52 17.54 3.75 -14.97
C GLU A 52 17.58 2.29 -15.42
N GLU A 53 18.78 1.77 -15.71
CA GLU A 53 18.96 0.37 -16.11
C GLU A 53 18.55 -0.60 -14.99
N GLU A 54 18.69 -0.16 -13.73
CA GLU A 54 18.39 -0.93 -12.52
C GLU A 54 16.90 -0.86 -12.13
N GLY A 55 16.10 -0.01 -12.79
CA GLY A 55 14.66 0.11 -12.57
C GLY A 55 14.16 1.55 -12.49
N ALA A 56 12.89 1.70 -12.16
CA ALA A 56 12.25 3.00 -11.92
C ALA A 56 12.41 3.44 -10.46
N SER A 57 12.39 4.75 -10.21
CA SER A 57 12.23 5.32 -8.87
C SER A 57 11.42 6.62 -8.90
N CYS A 58 10.72 6.92 -7.80
CA CYS A 58 9.88 8.11 -7.68
C CYS A 58 10.53 9.15 -6.75
N GLY A 59 10.51 10.41 -7.14
CA GLY A 59 11.16 11.50 -6.44
C GLY A 59 10.43 12.84 -6.58
N SER A 60 11.07 13.91 -6.09
CA SER A 60 10.58 15.27 -6.23
C SER A 60 11.36 16.04 -7.31
N LEU A 61 10.67 16.97 -7.97
CA LEU A 61 11.24 17.80 -9.04
C LEU A 61 12.44 18.61 -8.56
N SER A 62 12.42 19.11 -7.33
CA SER A 62 13.55 19.84 -6.73
C SER A 62 14.76 18.94 -6.52
N TYR A 63 14.54 17.72 -6.01
CA TYR A 63 15.59 16.75 -5.77
C TYR A 63 16.22 16.25 -7.08
N ALA A 64 15.41 16.01 -8.11
CA ALA A 64 15.92 15.64 -9.43
C ALA A 64 16.79 16.73 -10.07
N LYS A 65 16.38 18.01 -9.98
CA LYS A 65 17.20 19.13 -10.45
C LYS A 65 18.51 19.28 -9.69
N TYR A 66 18.51 18.96 -8.39
CA TYR A 66 19.70 19.01 -7.55
C TYR A 66 20.70 17.90 -7.89
N LEU A 67 20.24 16.65 -7.99
CA LEU A 67 21.10 15.50 -8.27
C LEU A 67 21.54 15.42 -9.73
N HIS A 68 20.67 15.85 -10.65
CA HIS A 68 20.88 15.69 -12.09
C HIS A 68 20.64 17.00 -12.84
N PRO A 69 21.45 18.05 -12.57
CA PRO A 69 21.22 19.38 -13.13
C PRO A 69 21.34 19.44 -14.66
N ASN A 70 22.08 18.50 -15.26
CA ASN A 70 22.31 18.43 -16.71
C ASN A 70 21.40 17.43 -17.43
N THR A 71 20.53 16.72 -16.70
CA THR A 71 19.63 15.73 -17.29
C THR A 71 18.31 16.41 -17.66
N PRO A 72 17.89 16.37 -18.94
CA PRO A 72 16.59 16.90 -19.33
C PRO A 72 15.45 16.19 -18.60
N ILE A 73 14.50 16.98 -18.09
CA ILE A 73 13.27 16.47 -17.46
C ILE A 73 12.15 16.57 -18.49
N GLU A 74 11.66 15.42 -18.93
CA GLU A 74 10.59 15.32 -19.91
C GLU A 74 9.22 15.43 -19.21
N LYS A 75 8.40 16.40 -19.61
CA LYS A 75 7.04 16.48 -19.11
C LYS A 75 6.17 15.39 -19.74
N TYR A 76 5.57 14.54 -18.92
CA TYR A 76 4.68 13.50 -19.37
C TYR A 76 3.23 13.98 -19.34
N LYS A 77 2.53 13.80 -20.46
CA LYS A 77 1.14 14.17 -20.67
C LYS A 77 0.47 13.01 -21.39
N VAL A 78 -0.55 12.42 -20.77
CA VAL A 78 -1.25 11.31 -21.41
C VAL A 78 -2.14 11.82 -22.55
N LYS A 79 -2.14 11.10 -23.68
CA LYS A 79 -3.09 11.36 -24.77
C LYS A 79 -4.43 10.76 -24.39
N GLN A 80 -5.47 11.60 -24.35
CA GLN A 80 -6.82 11.26 -23.88
C GLN A 80 -7.39 9.98 -24.54
N ASP A 81 -7.05 9.73 -25.80
CA ASP A 81 -7.51 8.56 -26.58
C ASP A 81 -6.94 7.20 -26.10
N GLU A 82 -5.77 7.19 -25.44
CA GLU A 82 -5.17 5.95 -24.92
C GLU A 82 -5.76 5.57 -23.56
N VAL A 83 -6.12 6.58 -22.75
CA VAL A 83 -6.76 6.42 -21.44
C VAL A 83 -8.15 5.81 -21.58
N SER A 84 -8.95 6.28 -22.53
CA SER A 84 -10.29 5.74 -22.79
C SER A 84 -10.24 4.26 -23.14
N LYS A 85 -9.30 3.82 -23.98
CA LYS A 85 -9.15 2.40 -24.35
C LYS A 85 -8.79 1.51 -23.17
N TRP A 86 -8.00 2.01 -22.21
CA TRP A 86 -7.63 1.26 -21.02
C TRP A 86 -8.80 1.09 -20.05
N PHE A 87 -9.59 2.15 -19.84
CA PHE A 87 -10.80 2.09 -19.02
C PHE A 87 -11.88 1.21 -19.66
N ASP A 88 -12.07 1.27 -20.98
CA ASP A 88 -13.03 0.41 -21.70
C ASP A 88 -12.67 -1.08 -21.55
N ASN A 89 -11.40 -1.43 -21.71
CA ASN A 89 -10.95 -2.81 -21.54
C ASN A 89 -11.08 -3.29 -20.09
N THR A 90 -10.79 -2.42 -19.11
CA THR A 90 -10.91 -2.75 -17.68
C THR A 90 -12.38 -2.91 -17.28
N ALA A 91 -13.27 -2.05 -17.76
CA ALA A 91 -14.71 -2.14 -17.52
C ALA A 91 -15.31 -3.40 -18.17
N ASN A 92 -14.84 -3.76 -19.38
CA ASN A 92 -15.25 -4.99 -20.05
C ASN A 92 -14.74 -6.23 -19.32
N ALA A 93 -13.51 -6.22 -18.80
CA ALA A 93 -12.98 -7.29 -17.95
C ALA A 93 -13.78 -7.44 -16.65
N MET A 94 -14.09 -6.34 -15.95
CA MET A 94 -14.92 -6.37 -14.74
C MET A 94 -16.35 -6.86 -15.01
N LYS A 95 -16.95 -6.45 -16.14
CA LYS A 95 -18.25 -6.98 -16.57
C LYS A 95 -18.18 -8.48 -16.86
N ALA A 96 -17.13 -8.96 -17.51
CA ALA A 96 -16.92 -10.38 -17.77
C ALA A 96 -16.70 -11.19 -16.48
N PHE A 97 -15.98 -10.63 -15.50
CA PHE A 97 -15.81 -11.22 -14.17
C PHE A 97 -17.12 -11.25 -13.37
N ALA A 98 -17.96 -10.21 -13.49
CA ALA A 98 -19.26 -10.16 -12.84
C ALA A 98 -20.28 -11.11 -13.49
N SER A 99 -20.22 -11.31 -14.82
CA SER A 99 -21.11 -12.24 -15.53
C SER A 99 -20.71 -13.70 -15.36
N ASN A 100 -19.40 -13.98 -15.28
CA ASN A 100 -18.89 -15.32 -15.04
C ASN A 100 -18.72 -15.52 -13.53
N GLY A 101 -19.83 -15.67 -12.82
CA GLY A 101 -19.86 -15.86 -11.37
C GLY A 101 -18.92 -16.98 -10.90
N VAL A 102 -17.70 -16.62 -10.53
CA VAL A 102 -16.76 -17.50 -9.84
C VAL A 102 -17.25 -17.60 -8.40
N SER A 103 -17.75 -18.77 -8.02
CA SER A 103 -17.97 -19.14 -6.63
C SER A 103 -16.64 -19.04 -5.90
N MET A 104 -16.40 -17.89 -5.26
CA MET A 104 -15.31 -17.70 -4.32
C MET A 104 -15.60 -18.61 -3.13
N LYS A 105 -14.90 -19.76 -3.06
CA LYS A 105 -14.69 -20.40 -1.76
C LYS A 105 -14.08 -19.33 -0.86
N LYS A 106 -14.86 -18.87 0.11
CA LYS A 106 -14.46 -17.97 1.18
C LYS A 106 -13.27 -18.60 1.91
N GLN A 107 -12.06 -18.30 1.45
CA GLN A 107 -10.83 -18.52 2.20
C GLN A 107 -10.92 -17.53 3.36
N ASN A 108 -11.40 -18.04 4.49
CA ASN A 108 -11.60 -17.31 5.73
C ASN A 108 -10.22 -17.12 6.40
N THR A 109 -9.30 -16.41 5.75
CA THR A 109 -8.08 -15.92 6.42
C THR A 109 -8.45 -14.59 7.04
N ASP A 110 -9.04 -14.66 8.22
CA ASP A 110 -9.24 -13.50 9.08
C ASP A 110 -7.86 -12.97 9.50
N ASN A 111 -7.20 -12.21 8.63
CA ASN A 111 -5.86 -11.66 8.90
C ASN A 111 -5.87 -10.62 10.04
N VAL A 112 -7.05 -10.26 10.55
CA VAL A 112 -7.22 -9.35 11.68
C VAL A 112 -7.19 -10.14 12.99
N ASN A 113 -8.00 -11.18 13.11
CA ASN A 113 -8.07 -12.00 14.33
C ASN A 113 -7.11 -13.20 14.31
N ASN A 114 -6.71 -13.68 13.13
CA ASN A 114 -5.91 -14.89 12.97
C ASN A 114 -4.95 -14.81 11.76
N PRO A 115 -3.88 -14.01 11.85
CA PRO A 115 -2.92 -13.89 10.76
C PRO A 115 -2.22 -15.23 10.53
N SER A 116 -2.20 -15.71 9.28
CA SER A 116 -1.71 -17.03 8.88
C SER A 116 -0.25 -17.35 9.25
N HIS A 117 0.52 -16.35 9.66
CA HIS A 117 1.94 -16.46 10.00
C HIS A 117 2.21 -16.64 11.50
N TYR A 118 1.18 -16.69 12.36
CA TYR A 118 1.33 -16.85 13.82
C TYR A 118 0.77 -18.16 14.40
N THR A 119 0.22 -19.06 13.58
CA THR A 119 -0.45 -20.30 14.03
C THR A 119 0.46 -21.53 14.11
N ALA A 120 1.78 -21.35 14.05
CA ALA A 120 2.72 -22.45 14.25
C ALA A 120 2.77 -22.87 15.73
N GLY A 121 1.87 -23.75 16.16
CA GLY A 121 1.94 -24.42 17.47
C GLY A 121 0.67 -24.52 18.31
N GLY A 122 -0.48 -24.02 17.84
CA GLY A 122 -1.78 -24.18 18.55
C GLY A 122 -1.96 -23.32 19.80
N ILE A 123 -1.04 -22.40 20.08
CA ILE A 123 -1.19 -21.34 21.09
C ILE A 123 -1.29 -20.02 20.32
N GLU A 124 -2.31 -19.22 20.60
CA GLU A 124 -2.40 -17.89 20.00
C GLU A 124 -1.25 -17.01 20.52
N THR A 125 -0.55 -16.33 19.62
CA THR A 125 0.66 -15.56 19.98
C THR A 125 0.39 -14.53 21.08
N LEU A 126 -0.82 -13.98 21.13
CA LEU A 126 -1.22 -13.01 22.14
C LEU A 126 -1.31 -13.64 23.55
N ASP A 127 -1.81 -14.87 23.66
CA ASP A 127 -1.89 -15.58 24.95
C ASP A 127 -0.50 -15.90 25.50
N TYR A 128 0.43 -16.28 24.63
CA TYR A 128 1.83 -16.46 25.02
C TYR A 128 2.45 -15.14 25.53
N ILE A 129 2.17 -14.03 24.85
CA ILE A 129 2.65 -12.70 25.27
C ILE A 129 2.06 -12.33 26.62
N LYS A 130 0.76 -12.47 26.83
CA LYS A 130 0.09 -12.24 28.12
C LYS A 130 0.69 -13.05 29.25
N ALA A 131 1.04 -14.32 28.99
CA ALA A 131 1.66 -15.20 29.98
C ALA A 131 3.13 -14.86 30.30
N LYS A 132 3.85 -14.15 29.42
CA LYS A 132 5.29 -13.88 29.56
C LYS A 132 5.63 -12.43 29.84
N VAL A 133 4.77 -11.49 29.45
CA VAL A 133 4.99 -10.06 29.64
C VAL A 133 4.33 -9.63 30.94
N LYS A 134 5.15 -9.15 31.89
CA LYS A 134 4.68 -8.69 33.20
C LYS A 134 3.77 -7.46 33.13
N ASP A 135 3.99 -6.60 32.13
CA ASP A 135 3.20 -5.39 31.89
C ASP A 135 2.53 -5.47 30.52
N TYR A 136 1.50 -6.31 30.44
CA TYR A 136 0.68 -6.45 29.25
C TYR A 136 -0.04 -5.14 28.84
N PRO A 137 -0.57 -4.33 29.78
CA PRO A 137 -1.20 -3.04 29.43
C PRO A 137 -0.32 -2.12 28.60
N SER A 138 0.96 -1.94 28.97
CA SER A 138 1.89 -1.13 28.18
C SER A 138 2.13 -1.69 26.78
N TYR A 139 2.18 -3.02 26.63
CA TYR A 139 2.30 -3.68 25.32
C TYR A 139 1.06 -3.42 24.44
N ALA A 140 -0.14 -3.56 25.00
CA ALA A 140 -1.39 -3.31 24.28
C ALA A 140 -1.49 -1.83 23.86
N VAL A 141 -1.22 -0.89 24.77
CA VAL A 141 -1.22 0.56 24.48
C VAL A 141 -0.23 0.92 23.37
N GLY A 142 0.98 0.34 23.40
CA GLY A 142 1.97 0.53 22.33
C GLY A 142 1.47 0.06 20.96
N ASN A 143 0.75 -1.07 20.90
CA ASN A 143 0.14 -1.56 19.67
C ASN A 143 -1.01 -0.67 19.19
N ILE A 144 -1.89 -0.23 20.10
CA ILE A 144 -2.98 0.70 19.79
C ILE A 144 -2.40 1.98 19.18
N LEU A 145 -1.42 2.61 19.83
CA LEU A 145 -0.77 3.81 19.33
C LEU A 145 -0.11 3.59 17.97
N LYS A 146 0.58 2.46 17.78
CA LYS A 146 1.21 2.09 16.51
C LYS A 146 0.21 1.99 15.36
N TYR A 147 -0.95 1.37 15.59
CA TYR A 147 -1.94 1.19 14.52
C TYR A 147 -2.75 2.47 14.26
N VAL A 148 -3.08 3.23 15.30
CA VAL A 148 -3.74 4.55 15.17
C VAL A 148 -2.81 5.58 14.54
N SER A 149 -1.49 5.51 14.73
CA SER A 149 -0.59 6.44 14.03
C SER A 149 -0.39 6.08 12.56
N ARG A 150 -0.65 4.83 12.19
CA ARG A 150 -0.30 4.26 10.88
C ARG A 150 -1.45 4.18 9.88
N TYR A 151 -2.70 4.27 10.34
CA TYR A 151 -3.85 4.01 9.48
C TYR A 151 -3.88 4.92 8.24
N GLU A 152 -3.53 6.20 8.38
CA GLU A 152 -3.62 7.16 7.26
C GLU A 152 -2.63 6.87 6.12
N HIS A 153 -1.54 6.15 6.39
CA HIS A 153 -0.41 6.03 5.47
C HIS A 153 0.08 4.59 5.25
N LYS A 154 -0.69 3.57 5.64
CA LYS A 154 -0.32 2.17 5.36
C LYS A 154 -1.50 1.24 5.06
N ASN A 155 -2.32 0.91 6.05
CA ASN A 155 -3.37 -0.10 5.87
C ASN A 155 -4.79 0.44 6.07
N GLY A 156 -4.96 1.76 6.20
CA GLY A 156 -6.28 2.39 6.34
C GLY A 156 -7.08 1.76 7.49
N ILE A 157 -8.33 1.45 7.19
CA ILE A 157 -9.28 0.86 8.13
C ILE A 157 -8.82 -0.49 8.74
N GLU A 158 -7.92 -1.24 8.09
CA GLU A 158 -7.41 -2.49 8.66
C GLU A 158 -6.55 -2.22 9.91
N ASP A 159 -5.74 -1.16 9.90
CA ASP A 159 -4.99 -0.76 11.09
C ASP A 159 -5.93 -0.25 12.19
N LEU A 160 -7.00 0.48 11.85
CA LEU A 160 -8.02 0.86 12.84
C LEU A 160 -8.71 -0.35 13.48
N LYS A 161 -9.00 -1.40 12.69
CA LYS A 161 -9.54 -2.67 13.22
C LYS A 161 -8.55 -3.38 14.12
N LYS A 162 -7.26 -3.38 13.80
CA LYS A 162 -6.21 -3.91 14.67
C LYS A 162 -6.09 -3.11 15.97
N ALA A 163 -6.17 -1.78 15.91
CA ALA A 163 -6.20 -0.94 17.10
C ALA A 163 -7.41 -1.25 17.98
N GLN A 164 -8.60 -1.40 17.38
CA GLN A 164 -9.81 -1.80 18.09
C GLN A 164 -9.68 -3.18 18.74
N PHE A 165 -9.08 -4.15 18.06
CA PHE A 165 -8.81 -5.48 18.62
C PHE A 165 -7.98 -5.38 19.91
N TYR A 166 -6.84 -4.67 19.88
CA TYR A 166 -6.01 -4.48 21.08
C TYR A 166 -6.69 -3.66 22.18
N LEU A 167 -7.56 -2.71 21.81
CA LEU A 167 -8.34 -1.94 22.78
C LEU A 167 -9.37 -2.82 23.51
N ASN A 168 -10.14 -3.61 22.76
CA ASN A 168 -11.11 -4.53 23.33
C ASN A 168 -10.43 -5.55 24.24
N ASP A 169 -9.33 -6.13 23.79
CA ASP A 169 -8.57 -7.11 24.57
C ASP A 169 -7.98 -6.51 25.87
N LEU A 170 -7.51 -5.26 25.82
CA LEU A 170 -7.05 -4.54 27.00
C LEU A 170 -8.19 -4.26 27.99
N ILE A 171 -9.39 -3.91 27.50
CA ILE A 171 -10.58 -3.73 28.34
C ILE A 171 -10.92 -5.06 29.04
N GLU A 172 -11.00 -6.16 28.30
CA GLU A 172 -11.26 -7.49 28.86
C GLU A 172 -10.20 -7.89 29.91
N TRP A 173 -8.92 -7.66 29.61
CA TRP A 173 -7.83 -7.90 30.56
C TRP A 173 -8.05 -7.11 31.86
N MET A 174 -8.32 -5.81 31.78
CA MET A 174 -8.48 -4.94 32.94
C MET A 174 -9.75 -5.25 33.76
N GLU A 175 -10.83 -5.68 33.10
CA GLU A 175 -12.05 -6.15 33.77
C GLU A 175 -11.85 -7.51 34.46
N SER A 176 -10.95 -8.35 33.93
CA SER A 176 -10.60 -9.65 34.52
C SER A 176 -9.63 -9.53 35.71
N ASP A 177 -8.65 -8.62 35.65
CA ASP A 177 -7.66 -8.36 36.71
C ASP A 177 -8.27 -7.55 37.88
N CYS A 178 -9.41 -6.88 37.68
CA CYS A 178 -10.15 -6.17 38.74
C CYS A 178 -11.11 -7.07 39.57
N LYS A 179 -10.99 -8.41 39.46
CA LYS A 179 -11.72 -9.36 40.31
C LYS A 179 -10.79 -10.03 41.33
#